data_AF-A0A821H838-F1
#
_entry.id   AF-A0A821H838-F1
#
_cell.length_a   1.000
_cell.length_b   1.000
_cell.length_c   1.000
_cell.angle_alpha   90.00
_cell.angle_beta   90.00
_cell.angle_gamma   90.00
#
_symmetry.space_group_name_H-M   'P 1'
#
loop_
_entity.id
_entity.type
_entity.pdbx_description
1 polymer ?
#
loop_
_entity_poly.entity_id
_entity_poly.type
_entity_poly.pdbx_seq_one_letter_code
_entity_poly.pdbx_strand_id
1 'polypeptide(L)'
;TVMGIPIITLNSIQEDKRIFFDIGATLSYLSEDLRIGTSTGDMNHFDPTLGSFTANVYKIDVALSRTVETLTFGSLPYSMRMPLWLNG
;
A
#
# COMPACT_ATOMS: atom_id res chain seq x y z
N THR A 1 9.95 2.63 12.78
CA THR A 1 10.40 1.96 11.53
C THR A 1 10.23 0.47 11.71
N VAL A 2 9.97 -0.28 10.65
CA VAL A 2 9.95 -1.74 10.65
C VAL A 2 10.78 -2.17 9.47
N MET A 3 11.75 -3.06 9.70
CA MET A 3 12.60 -3.61 8.64
C MET A 3 13.35 -2.50 7.86
N GLY A 4 13.74 -1.43 8.56
CA GLY A 4 14.40 -0.26 7.97
C GLY A 4 13.45 0.74 7.30
N ILE A 5 12.18 0.40 7.10
CA ILE A 5 11.19 1.25 6.44
C ILE A 5 10.52 2.18 7.47
N PRO A 6 10.50 3.51 7.25
CA PRO A 6 9.75 4.44 8.07
C PRO A 6 8.25 4.12 8.09
N ILE A 7 7.64 4.21 9.27
CA ILE A 7 6.18 4.24 9.41
C ILE A 7 5.82 5.66 9.77
N ILE A 8 4.98 6.29 8.95
CA ILE A 8 4.50 7.65 9.17
C ILE A 8 2.98 7.64 9.35
N THR A 9 2.48 8.67 10.04
CA THR A 9 1.05 8.91 10.18
C THR A 9 0.62 9.93 9.12
N LEU A 10 -0.30 9.53 8.25
CA LEU A 10 -1.05 10.39 7.36
C LEU A 10 -2.30 10.85 8.08
N ASN A 11 -2.38 12.16 8.36
CA ASN A 11 -3.59 12.74 8.91
C ASN A 11 -4.64 12.89 7.81
N SER A 12 -5.85 12.40 8.06
CA SER A 12 -6.99 12.55 7.16
C SER A 12 -8.21 13.07 7.91
N ILE A 13 -9.21 13.58 7.18
CA ILE A 13 -10.43 14.15 7.77
C ILE A 13 -11.21 13.10 8.57
N GLN A 14 -11.20 11.84 8.14
CA GLN A 14 -12.00 10.78 8.73
C GLN A 14 -11.22 9.99 9.79
N GLU A 15 -9.98 9.64 9.49
CA GLU A 15 -9.15 8.82 10.38
C GLU A 15 -7.67 8.97 10.04
N ASP A 16 -6.82 9.09 11.05
CA ASP A 16 -5.38 8.99 10.87
C ASP A 16 -5.01 7.59 10.38
N LYS A 17 -4.25 7.51 9.28
CA LYS A 17 -3.78 6.24 8.72
C LYS A 17 -2.28 6.14 8.87
N ARG A 18 -1.79 4.95 9.23
CA ARG A 18 -0.35 4.68 9.27
C ARG A 18 0.07 3.98 7.99
N ILE A 19 1.18 4.43 7.42
CA ILE A 19 1.71 3.86 6.19
C ILE A 19 3.19 3.57 6.31
N PHE A 20 3.65 2.57 5.57
CA PHE A 20 5.06 2.42 5.25
C PHE A 20 5.44 3.49 4.21
N PHE A 21 6.44 4.30 4.53
CA PHE A 21 7.01 5.24 3.57
C PHE A 21 8.27 4.61 2.96
N ASP A 22 8.05 3.75 1.96
CA ASP A 22 9.09 2.99 1.29
C ASP A 22 9.43 3.60 -0.08
N ILE A 23 10.60 4.23 -0.18
CA ILE A 23 11.13 4.79 -1.44
C ILE A 23 11.71 3.72 -2.38
N GLY A 24 11.94 2.50 -1.88
CA GLY A 24 12.44 1.37 -2.66
C GLY A 24 11.34 0.56 -3.34
N ALA A 25 10.08 0.76 -2.95
CA ALA A 25 8.95 0.05 -3.53
C ALA A 25 8.63 0.57 -4.94
N THR A 26 8.52 -0.36 -5.91
CA THR A 26 8.14 -0.03 -7.30
C THR A 26 6.63 0.11 -7.48
N LEU A 27 5.85 -0.28 -6.47
CA LEU A 27 4.39 -0.25 -6.46
C LEU A 27 3.91 0.14 -5.07
N SER A 28 2.86 0.97 -5.00
CA SER A 28 2.17 1.24 -3.75
C SER A 28 1.15 0.13 -3.44
N TYR A 29 1.05 -0.26 -2.17
CA TYR A 29 0.15 -1.32 -1.74
C TYR A 29 -0.95 -0.76 -0.82
N LEU A 30 -2.17 -1.22 -1.02
CA LEU A 30 -3.32 -0.84 -0.21
C LEU A 30 -3.75 -1.98 0.69
N SER A 31 -4.12 -1.64 1.92
CA SER A 31 -4.82 -2.57 2.81
C SER A 31 -6.19 -2.89 2.23
N GLU A 32 -6.71 -4.06 2.59
CA GLU A 32 -7.94 -4.63 2.01
C GLU A 32 -9.15 -3.70 2.11
N ASP A 33 -9.25 -2.93 3.20
CA ASP A 33 -10.30 -1.94 3.46
C ASP A 33 -10.25 -0.72 2.52
N LEU A 34 -9.09 -0.44 1.91
CA LEU A 34 -8.90 0.68 0.99
C LEU A 34 -8.98 0.26 -0.48
N ARG A 35 -9.03 -1.05 -0.78
CA ARG A 35 -9.15 -1.53 -2.14
C ARG A 35 -10.58 -1.38 -2.62
N ILE A 36 -10.76 -0.67 -3.72
CA ILE A 36 -12.06 -0.48 -4.37
C ILE A 36 -12.01 -1.13 -5.75
N GLY A 37 -13.08 -1.83 -6.13
CA GLY A 37 -13.21 -2.48 -7.44
C GLY A 37 -12.63 -3.90 -7.49
N THR A 38 -12.46 -4.41 -8.72
CA THR A 38 -12.03 -5.78 -9.00
C THR A 38 -10.54 -5.81 -9.34
N SER A 39 -9.87 -6.91 -9.01
CA SER A 39 -8.49 -7.15 -9.44
C SER A 39 -8.41 -7.08 -10.97
N THR A 40 -7.39 -6.39 -11.47
CA THR A 40 -7.07 -6.26 -12.89
C THR A 40 -5.96 -7.21 -13.33
N GLY A 41 -5.41 -8.01 -12.41
CA GLY A 41 -4.39 -9.00 -12.69
C GLY A 41 -3.47 -9.26 -11.51
N ASP A 42 -2.34 -9.87 -11.80
CA ASP A 42 -1.28 -10.17 -10.83
C ASP A 42 0.05 -9.62 -11.30
N MET A 43 0.88 -9.18 -10.37
CA MET A 43 2.22 -8.69 -10.64
C MET A 43 3.22 -9.27 -9.63
N ASN A 44 4.37 -9.72 -10.14
CA ASN A 44 5.46 -10.21 -9.31
C ASN A 44 6.27 -9.03 -8.79
N HIS A 45 6.52 -9.04 -7.49
CA HIS A 45 7.28 -8.02 -6.78
C HIS A 45 8.33 -8.64 -5.88
N PHE A 46 9.31 -7.82 -5.53
CA PHE A 46 10.33 -8.15 -4.56
C PHE A 46 10.34 -7.05 -3.50
N ASP A 47 10.20 -7.45 -2.25
CA ASP A 47 10.47 -6.61 -1.08
C ASP A 47 11.68 -7.20 -0.36
N PRO A 48 12.68 -6.39 0.06
CA PRO A 48 13.88 -6.90 0.73
C PRO A 48 13.61 -7.75 1.98
N THR A 49 12.44 -7.59 2.60
CA THR A 49 12.06 -8.34 3.80
C THR A 49 11.19 -9.55 3.49
N LEU A 50 10.23 -9.41 2.57
CA LEU A 50 9.33 -10.51 2.21
C LEU A 50 9.93 -11.47 1.17
N GLY A 51 10.97 -11.04 0.46
CA GLY A 51 11.47 -11.71 -0.74
C GLY A 51 10.52 -11.51 -1.92
N SER A 52 10.53 -12.47 -2.86
CA SER A 52 9.65 -12.45 -4.02
C SER A 52 8.23 -12.88 -3.66
N PHE A 53 7.24 -12.11 -4.09
CA PHE A 53 5.82 -12.44 -3.93
C PHE A 53 5.01 -11.95 -5.13
N THR A 54 3.82 -12.52 -5.29
CA THR A 54 2.86 -12.08 -6.31
C THR A 54 1.75 -11.30 -5.62
N ALA A 55 1.45 -10.11 -6.11
CA ALA A 55 0.38 -9.26 -5.61
C ALA A 55 -0.73 -9.12 -6.65
N ASN A 56 -1.98 -9.26 -6.21
CA ASN A 56 -3.13 -8.84 -7.01
C ASN A 56 -3.06 -7.31 -7.20
N VAL A 57 -3.28 -6.84 -8.42
CA VAL A 57 -3.22 -5.41 -8.76
C VAL A 57 -4.58 -4.85 -9.12
N TYR A 58 -4.83 -3.62 -8.68
CA TYR A 58 -6.09 -2.91 -8.84
C TYR A 58 -5.82 -1.57 -9.50
N LYS A 59 -6.70 -1.17 -10.42
CA LYS A 59 -6.71 0.19 -10.97
C LYS A 59 -7.70 1.02 -10.18
N ILE A 60 -7.21 2.08 -9.56
CA ILE A 60 -8.01 2.94 -8.68
C ILE A 60 -7.82 4.38 -9.15
N ASP A 61 -8.95 5.07 -9.31
CA ASP A 61 -8.96 6.50 -9.60
C ASP A 61 -8.60 7.28 -8.34
N VAL A 62 -7.51 8.03 -8.41
CA VAL A 62 -7.01 8.86 -7.33
C VAL A 62 -7.20 10.32 -7.72
N ALA A 63 -7.97 11.03 -6.91
CA ALA A 63 -8.15 12.47 -7.06
C ALA A 63 -7.01 13.22 -6.36
N LEU A 64 -6.24 14.00 -7.12
CA LEU A 64 -5.19 14.87 -6.62
C LEU A 64 -5.55 16.32 -6.98
N SER A 65 -6.05 17.06 -5.98
CA SER A 65 -6.60 18.42 -6.17
C SER A 65 -7.71 18.48 -7.23
N ARG A 66 -7.36 18.79 -8.49
CA ARG A 66 -8.30 18.98 -9.61
C ARG A 66 -8.16 17.92 -10.70
N THR A 67 -7.20 17.01 -10.58
CA THR A 67 -7.00 15.92 -11.53
C THR A 67 -7.47 14.61 -10.92
N VAL A 68 -7.96 13.72 -11.77
CA VAL A 68 -8.24 12.33 -11.43
C VAL A 68 -7.33 11.49 -12.31
N GLU A 69 -6.49 10.70 -11.68
CA GLU A 69 -5.54 9.82 -12.35
C GLU A 69 -5.82 8.38 -11.95
N THR A 70 -5.88 7.47 -12.93
CA THR A 70 -6.00 6.04 -12.65
C THR A 70 -4.63 5.47 -12.33
N LEU A 71 -4.40 5.11 -11.08
CA LEU A 71 -3.15 4.53 -10.60
C LEU A 71 -3.31 3.03 -10.36
N THR A 72 -2.20 2.29 -10.46
CA THR A 72 -2.16 0.86 -10.16
C THR A 72 -1.65 0.66 -8.74
N PHE A 73 -2.36 -0.16 -7.95
CA PHE A 73 -2.00 -0.51 -6.58
C PHE A 73 -1.98 -2.01 -6.39
N GLY A 74 -1.03 -2.50 -5.59
CA GLY A 74 -0.99 -3.90 -5.16
C GLY A 74 -1.84 -4.14 -3.91
N SER A 75 -2.25 -5.38 -3.69
CA SER A 75 -2.77 -5.80 -2.38
C SER A 75 -1.63 -5.88 -1.37
N LEU A 76 -1.74 -5.17 -0.25
CA LEU A 76 -0.74 -5.24 0.82
C LEU A 76 -0.69 -6.66 1.41
N PRO A 77 0.46 -7.34 1.40
CA PRO A 77 0.60 -8.67 1.96
C PRO A 77 0.20 -8.71 3.45
N TYR A 78 -0.50 -9.78 3.86
CA TYR A 78 -1.00 -9.91 5.24
C TYR A 78 0.12 -9.81 6.29
N SER A 79 1.31 -10.34 5.99
CA SER A 79 2.50 -10.26 6.83
C SER A 79 2.94 -8.81 7.15
N MET A 80 2.63 -7.85 6.28
CA MET A 80 2.93 -6.43 6.48
C MET A 80 1.81 -5.65 7.15
N ARG A 81 0.63 -6.24 7.36
CA ARG A 81 -0.49 -5.56 8.04
C ARG A 81 -0.20 -5.40 9.53
N MET A 82 0.24 -6.47 10.19
CA MET A 82 0.47 -6.48 11.64
C MET A 82 1.43 -5.39 12.14
N PRO A 83 2.58 -5.11 11.49
CA PRO A 83 3.48 -4.07 11.95
C PRO A 83 2.91 -2.63 11.85
N LEU A 84 1.94 -2.38 10.97
CA LEU A 84 1.22 -1.08 10.93
C LEU A 84 0.26 -0.92 12.12
N TRP A 85 -0.30 -2.03 12.59
CA TRP A 85 -1.27 -2.06 13.70
C TRP A 85 -0.59 -2.03 15.07
N LEU A 86 0.52 -2.75 15.24
CA LEU A 86 1.14 -2.99 16.56
C LEU A 86 2.07 -1.89 17.06
N ASN A 87 2.65 -1.05 16.20
CA ASN A 87 3.62 -0.04 16.62
C ASN A 87 2.98 1.27 17.09
N GLY A 88 1.75 1.21 17.63
CA GLY A 88 0.95 2.36 18.05
C GLY A 88 1.51 3.03 19.30
#